data_AF-A0A1G1GQ10-F1
#
_entry.id   AF-A0A1G1GQ10-F1
#
_cell.length_a   1.000
_cell.length_b   1.000
_cell.length_c   1.000
_cell.angle_alpha   90.00
_cell.angle_beta   90.00
_cell.angle_gamma   90.00
#
_symmetry.space_group_name_H-M   'P 1'
#
loop_
_entity.id
_entity.type
_entity.pdbx_description
1 polymer ?
#
loop_
_entity_poly.entity_id
_entity_poly.type
_entity_poly.pdbx_seq_one_letter_code
_entity_poly.pdbx_strand_id
1 'polypeptide(L)' 'MNTRACVDFCYNERRQIDRSVKAIVSSGYVDAPILKESRRHGFADSIAKPYDLAALLNVFAESWEKS' A
#
# COMPACT_ATOMS: atom_id res chain seq x y z
N MET A 1 16.05 -10.56 -4.94
CA MET A 1 15.77 -9.17 -4.52
C MET A 1 14.88 -9.21 -3.29
N ASN A 2 15.31 -8.58 -2.20
CA ASN A 2 14.52 -8.50 -0.97
C ASN A 2 13.34 -7.54 -1.22
N THR A 3 12.10 -7.99 -1.02
CA THR A 3 10.85 -7.22 -1.24
C THR A 3 10.89 -5.84 -0.59
N ARG A 4 11.68 -5.69 0.48
CA ARG A 4 11.94 -4.43 1.19
C ARG A 4 12.55 -3.33 0.30
N ALA A 5 13.56 -3.65 -0.51
CA ALA A 5 14.29 -2.65 -1.29
C ALA A 5 13.44 -2.03 -2.43
N CYS A 6 12.58 -2.83 -3.07
CA CYS A 6 11.71 -2.36 -4.16
C CYS A 6 10.64 -1.37 -3.66
N VAL A 7 10.22 -1.55 -2.41
CA VAL A 7 9.09 -0.82 -1.84
C VAL A 7 9.55 0.45 -1.15
N ASP A 8 10.70 0.39 -0.49
CA ASP A 8 11.37 1.57 0.02
C ASP A 8 11.72 2.53 -1.14
N PHE A 9 12.06 2.01 -2.33
CA PHE A 9 12.25 2.80 -3.55
C PHE A 9 10.95 3.51 -3.99
N CYS A 10 9.87 2.76 -4.22
CA CYS A 10 8.59 3.33 -4.65
C CYS A 10 8.02 4.36 -3.66
N TYR A 11 8.23 4.15 -2.35
CA TYR A 11 7.78 5.08 -1.33
C TYR A 11 8.63 6.36 -1.26
N ASN A 12 9.96 6.23 -1.30
CA ASN A 12 10.88 7.38 -1.22
C ASN A 12 10.75 8.31 -2.43
N GLU A 13 10.55 7.77 -3.63
CA GLU A 13 10.29 8.58 -4.83
C GLU A 13 9.00 9.40 -4.67
N ARG A 14 7.92 8.79 -4.15
CA ARG A 14 6.64 9.49 -3.97
C ARG A 14 6.69 10.63 -2.96
N ARG A 15 7.40 10.44 -1.84
CA ARG A 15 7.56 11.48 -0.79
C ARG A 15 8.29 12.72 -1.28
N GLN A 16 9.06 12.61 -2.37
CA GLN A 16 9.71 13.74 -3.02
C GLN A 16 8.77 14.49 -3.98
N ILE A 17 7.78 13.79 -4.56
CA ILE A 17 6.85 14.37 -5.53
C ILE A 17 5.67 15.06 -4.83
N ASP A 18 4.96 14.36 -3.94
CA ASP A 18 3.80 14.91 -3.22
C ASP A 18 3.52 14.12 -1.94
N ARG A 19 3.59 14.81 -0.80
CA ARG A 19 3.38 14.23 0.53
C ARG A 19 1.90 14.03 0.89
N SER A 20 0.97 14.63 0.14
CA SER A 20 -0.46 14.55 0.41
C SER A 20 -1.12 13.30 -0.18
N VAL A 21 -0.49 12.67 -1.16
CA VAL A 21 -1.07 11.50 -1.81
C VAL A 21 -1.12 10.33 -0.82
N LYS A 22 -2.25 9.62 -0.79
CA LYS A 22 -2.40 8.33 -0.09
C LYS A 22 -2.08 7.18 -1.05
N ALA A 23 -1.30 6.19 -0.62
CA ALA A 23 -0.94 5.03 -1.45
C ALA A 23 -1.51 3.76 -0.83
N ILE A 24 -2.13 2.91 -1.64
CA ILE A 24 -2.51 1.56 -1.24
C ILE A 24 -1.58 0.60 -1.97
N VAL A 25 -0.89 -0.26 -1.21
CA VAL A 25 -0.01 -1.28 -1.80
C VAL A 25 -0.80 -2.54 -2.13
N SER A 26 -0.48 -3.18 -3.25
CA SER A 26 -1.08 -4.46 -3.60
C SER A 26 -0.05 -5.50 -4.02
N SER A 27 -0.18 -6.72 -3.51
CA SER A 27 0.72 -7.84 -3.78
C SER A 27 -0.05 -9.15 -3.97
N GLY A 28 0.42 -10.00 -4.87
CA GLY A 28 -0.10 -11.37 -5.07
C GLY A 28 0.41 -12.41 -4.07
N TYR A 29 1.26 -12.00 -3.13
CA TYR A 29 1.69 -12.84 -2.02
C TYR A 29 1.07 -12.33 -0.74
N VAL A 30 0.04 -13.02 -0.26
CA VAL A 30 -0.72 -12.69 0.96
C VAL A 30 0.16 -12.66 2.21
N ASP A 31 1.24 -13.45 2.22
CA ASP A 31 2.19 -13.53 3.33
C ASP A 31 3.40 -12.61 3.19
N ALA A 32 3.44 -11.77 2.16
CA ALA A 32 4.54 -10.84 1.99
C ALA A 32 4.57 -9.88 3.21
N PRO A 33 5.72 -9.74 3.91
CA PRO A 33 5.85 -8.88 5.10
C PRO A 33 5.38 -7.44 4.85
N ILE A 34 5.47 -6.98 3.61
CA ILE A 34 4.98 -5.69 3.16
C ILE A 34 3.47 -5.47 3.32
N LEU A 35 2.64 -6.50 3.14
CA LEU A 35 1.20 -6.36 3.35
C LEU A 35 0.91 -6.23 4.84
N LYS A 36 1.64 -7.00 5.67
CA LYS A 36 1.49 -6.98 7.14
C LYS A 36 2.03 -5.68 7.77
N GLU A 37 3.04 -5.06 7.17
CA GLU A 37 3.70 -3.85 7.68
C GLU A 37 3.51 -2.61 6.78
N SER A 38 2.50 -2.60 5.90
CA SER A 38 2.26 -1.55 4.90
C SER A 38 2.28 -0.14 5.48
N ARG A 39 1.66 0.05 6.65
CA ARG A 39 1.67 1.34 7.37
C ARG A 39 3.04 1.77 7.87
N ARG A 40 3.92 0.85 8.26
CA ARG A 40 5.30 1.18 8.68
C ARG A 40 6.12 1.73 7.51
N HIS A 41 5.80 1.29 6.30
CA HIS A 41 6.40 1.80 5.07
C HIS A 41 5.71 3.09 4.58
N GLY A 42 4.67 3.58 5.26
CA GLY A 42 3.98 4.83 4.93
C GLY A 42 2.90 4.71 3.85
N PHE A 43 2.47 3.49 3.51
CA PHE A 43 1.23 3.30 2.76
C PHE A 43 0.03 3.58 3.67
N ALA A 44 -1.05 4.11 3.08
CA ALA A 44 -2.30 4.33 3.78
C ALA A 44 -2.98 3.00 4.12
N ASP A 45 -2.94 2.04 3.19
CA ASP A 45 -3.47 0.69 3.37
C ASP A 45 -2.86 -0.32 2.40
N SER A 46 -3.33 -1.57 2.44
CA SER A 46 -2.87 -2.66 1.58
C SER A 46 -3.98 -3.62 1.19
N ILE A 47 -3.92 -4.15 -0.04
CA ILE A 47 -4.87 -5.16 -0.54
C ILE A 47 -4.15 -6.33 -1.21
N ALA A 48 -4.43 -7.54 -0.76
CA ALA A 48 -3.89 -8.77 -1.33
C ALA A 48 -4.59 -9.14 -2.65
N LYS A 49 -3.83 -9.56 -3.66
CA LYS A 49 -4.37 -10.17 -4.88
C LYS A 49 -4.59 -11.68 -4.67
N PRO A 50 -5.60 -12.27 -5.33
CA PRO A 50 -6.62 -11.60 -6.12
C PRO A 50 -7.64 -10.89 -5.23
N TYR A 51 -8.19 -9.78 -5.72
CA TYR A 51 -9.30 -9.04 -5.10
C TYR A 51 -10.36 -8.75 -6.15
N ASP A 52 -11.60 -8.59 -5.71
CA ASP A 52 -12.69 -8.10 -6.55
C ASP A 52 -12.86 -6.57 -6.41
N LEU A 53 -13.79 -6.02 -7.18
CA LEU A 53 -14.07 -4.58 -7.17
C LEU A 53 -14.60 -4.13 -5.80
N ALA A 54 -15.38 -4.97 -5.11
CA ALA A 54 -15.95 -4.61 -3.81
C ALA A 54 -14.84 -4.47 -2.76
N ALA A 55 -13.90 -5.40 -2.72
CA ALA A 55 -12.73 -5.34 -1.85
C ALA A 55 -11.87 -4.10 -2.14
N LEU A 56 -11.68 -3.75 -3.42
CA LEU A 56 -10.95 -2.55 -3.80
C LEU A 56 -11.65 -1.27 -3.32
N LEU A 57 -12.96 -1.17 -3.53
CA LEU A 57 -13.76 0.00 -3.11
C LEU A 57 -13.78 0.16 -1.59
N ASN A 58 -13.87 -0.94 -0.83
CA ASN A 58 -13.82 -0.90 0.63
C ASN A 58 -12.48 -0.33 1.12
N VAL A 59 -11.36 -0.81 0.58
CA VAL A 59 -10.03 -0.31 0.97
C VAL A 59 -9.87 1.16 0.62
N PHE A 60 -10.42 1.63 -0.51
CA PHE A 60 -10.43 3.05 -0.83
C PHE A 60 -11.27 3.88 0.15
N ALA A 61 -12.49 3.44 0.47
CA ALA A 61 -13.37 4.13 1.42
C ALA A 61 -12.72 4.24 2.80
N GLU A 62 -12.17 3.14 3.32
CA GLU A 62 -11.51 3.09 4.63
C GLU A 62 -10.23 3.95 4.69
N SER A 63 -9.49 4.01 3.58
CA SER A 63 -8.29 4.86 3.46
C SER A 63 -8.64 6.34 3.37
N TRP A 64 -9.83 6.66 2.87
CA TRP A 64 -10.28 8.02 2.66
C TRP A 64 -10.83 8.65 3.94
N GLU A 65 -11.67 7.95 4.70
CA GLU A 65 -12.32 8.47 5.92
C GLU A 65 -11.38 8.75 7.09
N LYS A 66 -10.21 8.11 7.15
CA LYS A 66 -9.21 8.31 8.21
C LYS A 66 -8.33 9.56 8.00
N SER A 67 -8.79 10.56 7.23
CA SER A 67 -8.04 11.78 6.91
C SER A 67 -8.36 12.97 7.80
#